data_AF-A0A818RQN1-F1
#
_entry.id   AF-A0A818RQN1-F1
#
_cell.length_a   1.000
_cell.length_b   1.000
_cell.length_c   1.000
_cell.angle_alpha   90.00
_cell.angle_beta   90.00
_cell.angle_gamma   90.00
#
_symmetry.space_group_name_H-M   'P 1'
#
loop_
_entity.id
_entity.type
_entity.pdbx_description
1 polymer ?
#
loop_
_entity_poly.entity_id
_entity_poly.type
_entity_poly.pdbx_seq_one_letter_code
_entity_poly.pdbx_strand_id
1 'polypeptide(L)'
;MNSSPDSKRKSKKRKVLTDQLFNRLHLVNVFDDDFPSNSSLSIVNSYSPCVRGSCTLAWHLPADPLNIQYYRRCLAIPGEIPYFIPSPRTPYLPPEQSDSFVRQPRFTSLLPLLLTAQGTGIDVRQYNIISERNSLRKIAMNNEVYTIGVIKFGSSIFLRRYDTYQTINRNDIGYRFEQMCTTGNYLDGNYIQLIEGHIGTLKTLMTGETDAVERRTGQSIELKCHRKPDNQDIQDWWLQAFLSGVTKVIHGCRALDDPERLINMVEYPVSEMSHEQYKNRTLEFLYQVLQFLSSNVIEGRNYLLSRRIDPTTRKHRLYLYEVTNKIDKEKLTFLTEELLNRLLVTTR
;
A
#
# COMPACT_ATOMS: atom_id res chain seq x y z
N MET A 1 28.93 -17.69 -13.28
CA MET A 1 28.64 -16.54 -14.16
C MET A 1 29.01 -15.26 -13.43
N ASN A 2 30.03 -14.56 -13.93
CA ASN A 2 30.58 -13.35 -13.34
C ASN A 2 29.59 -12.19 -13.44
N SER A 3 29.19 -11.63 -12.30
CA SER A 3 28.35 -10.43 -12.24
C SER A 3 29.07 -9.24 -12.89
N SER A 4 28.48 -8.68 -13.94
CA SER A 4 28.98 -7.48 -14.63
C SER A 4 29.27 -6.32 -13.64
N PRO A 5 30.38 -5.58 -13.82
CA PRO A 5 30.77 -4.45 -12.96
C PRO A 5 29.71 -3.33 -12.88
N ASP A 6 28.76 -3.29 -13.83
CA ASP A 6 27.64 -2.35 -13.81
C ASP A 6 26.57 -2.67 -12.75
N SER A 7 26.44 -3.93 -12.35
CA SER A 7 25.51 -4.32 -11.27
C SER A 7 26.01 -3.84 -9.89
N LYS A 8 27.33 -3.81 -9.68
CA LYS A 8 27.98 -3.29 -8.46
C LYS A 8 28.01 -1.76 -8.42
N ARG A 9 28.06 -1.07 -9.57
CA ARG A 9 27.92 0.39 -9.65
C ARG A 9 26.47 0.86 -9.46
N LYS A 10 25.48 0.08 -9.91
CA LYS A 10 24.04 0.41 -9.75
C LYS A 10 23.53 0.16 -8.32
N SER A 11 24.07 -0.80 -7.57
CA SER A 11 23.70 -0.99 -6.15
C SER A 11 24.18 0.15 -5.24
N LYS A 12 25.29 0.83 -5.59
CA LYS A 12 25.79 2.01 -4.87
C LYS A 12 24.90 3.25 -5.01
N LYS A 13 24.15 3.40 -6.11
CA LYS A 13 23.23 4.55 -6.33
C LYS A 13 21.82 4.32 -5.76
N ARG A 14 21.46 3.10 -5.35
CA ARG A 14 20.18 2.78 -4.70
C ARG A 14 20.05 3.33 -3.27
N LYS A 15 21.15 3.84 -2.70
CA LYS A 15 21.23 4.29 -1.30
C LYS A 15 20.69 5.71 -1.04
N VAL A 16 20.31 6.52 -2.04
CA VAL A 16 20.28 8.00 -1.93
C VAL A 16 18.91 8.64 -1.61
N LEU A 17 18.12 7.99 -0.75
CA LEU A 17 17.51 8.69 0.40
C LEU A 17 18.39 8.28 1.59
N THR A 18 19.66 8.68 1.49
CA THR A 18 20.81 8.15 2.23
C THR A 18 20.73 8.50 3.71
N ASP A 19 21.54 7.81 4.52
CA ASP A 19 21.81 8.16 5.93
C ASP A 19 21.97 9.67 6.17
N GLN A 20 22.42 10.44 5.17
CA GLN A 20 22.45 11.90 5.13
C GLN A 20 21.12 12.62 5.39
N LEU A 21 19.98 12.10 4.90
CA LEU A 21 18.67 12.66 5.26
C LEU A 21 18.44 12.46 6.76
N PHE A 22 18.57 11.21 7.23
CA PHE A 22 18.29 10.84 8.61
C PHE A 22 19.23 11.51 9.62
N ASN A 23 20.48 11.79 9.24
CA ASN A 23 21.42 12.55 10.06
C ASN A 23 20.99 14.01 10.30
N ARG A 24 20.06 14.54 9.49
CA ARG A 24 19.53 15.90 9.62
C ARG A 24 18.15 15.94 10.26
N LEU A 25 17.55 14.79 10.55
CA LEU A 25 16.25 14.71 11.21
C LEU A 25 16.41 14.69 12.72
N HIS A 26 15.40 15.18 13.43
CA HIS A 26 15.36 15.13 14.89
C HIS A 26 14.67 13.84 15.32
N LEU A 27 15.37 12.94 16.01
CA LEU A 27 14.75 11.74 16.59
C LEU A 27 13.80 12.15 17.71
N VAL A 28 12.52 11.81 17.57
CA VAL A 28 11.48 12.15 18.55
C VAL A 28 11.30 11.01 19.53
N ASN A 29 11.12 9.79 19.01
CA ASN A 29 10.89 8.63 19.84
C ASN A 29 11.25 7.33 19.08
N VAL A 30 11.44 6.25 19.81
CA VAL A 30 11.66 4.90 19.30
C VAL A 30 10.51 4.04 19.79
N PHE A 31 9.83 3.35 18.87
CA PHE A 31 8.83 2.37 19.26
C PHE A 31 9.56 1.07 19.65
N ASP A 32 9.33 0.63 20.88
CA ASP A 32 9.91 -0.59 21.41
C ASP A 32 8.97 -1.76 21.16
N ASP A 33 9.47 -2.80 20.50
CA ASP A 33 8.68 -3.98 20.13
C ASP A 33 8.41 -4.90 21.34
N ASP A 34 9.00 -4.60 22.51
CA ASP A 34 8.91 -5.38 23.76
C ASP A 34 7.59 -5.17 24.55
N PHE A 35 6.55 -4.58 23.95
CA PHE A 35 5.25 -4.48 24.61
C PHE A 35 4.68 -5.89 24.88
N PRO A 36 4.35 -6.22 26.14
CA PRO A 36 3.72 -7.50 26.44
C PRO A 36 2.39 -7.59 25.69
N SER A 37 2.19 -8.67 24.94
CA SER A 37 0.92 -9.02 24.29
C SER A 37 -0.13 -9.36 25.34
N ASN A 38 -0.59 -8.35 26.07
CA ASN A 38 -1.61 -8.46 27.11
C ASN A 38 -3.02 -8.16 26.60
N SER A 39 -3.20 -7.96 25.28
CA SER A 39 -4.51 -7.72 24.72
C SER A 39 -5.23 -9.04 24.45
N SER A 40 -6.28 -9.31 25.23
CA SER A 40 -7.35 -10.26 24.88
C SER A 40 -8.19 -9.82 23.67
N LEU A 41 -7.75 -8.80 22.93
CA LEU A 41 -8.49 -8.16 21.85
C LEU A 41 -8.21 -8.93 20.55
N SER A 42 -9.15 -9.81 20.17
CA SER A 42 -9.12 -10.39 18.83
C SER A 42 -9.53 -9.33 17.80
N ILE A 43 -8.57 -8.50 17.37
CA ILE A 43 -8.76 -7.48 16.32
C ILE A 43 -9.22 -8.16 15.02
N VAL A 44 -8.75 -9.38 14.76
CA VAL A 44 -9.12 -10.15 13.55
C VAL A 44 -10.64 -10.34 13.49
N ASN A 45 -11.26 -10.74 14.60
CA ASN A 45 -12.69 -11.06 14.64
C ASN A 45 -13.59 -9.83 14.60
N SER A 46 -13.09 -8.64 14.96
CA SER A 46 -13.84 -7.38 14.92
C SER A 46 -13.57 -6.54 13.68
N TYR A 47 -12.56 -6.88 12.87
CA TYR A 47 -12.23 -6.16 11.64
C TYR A 47 -13.21 -6.50 10.52
N SER A 48 -14.11 -5.56 10.20
CA SER A 48 -15.04 -5.66 9.07
C SER A 48 -14.80 -4.48 8.12
N PRO A 49 -13.91 -4.63 7.13
CA PRO A 49 -13.66 -3.58 6.14
C PRO A 49 -14.85 -3.47 5.17
N CYS A 50 -15.16 -2.24 4.77
CA CYS A 50 -16.28 -1.92 3.90
C CYS A 50 -15.81 -0.99 2.78
N VAL A 51 -16.10 -1.34 1.53
CA VAL A 51 -15.85 -0.47 0.38
C VAL A 51 -16.90 0.63 0.36
N ARG A 52 -16.44 1.88 0.36
CA ARG A 52 -17.29 3.09 0.38
C ARG A 52 -17.32 3.83 -0.94
N GLY A 53 -16.39 3.51 -1.83
CA GLY A 53 -16.28 4.12 -3.14
C GLY A 53 -15.15 3.48 -3.93
N SER A 54 -15.08 3.81 -5.21
CA SER A 54 -13.98 3.39 -6.07
C SER A 54 -13.68 4.45 -7.11
N CYS A 55 -12.48 4.37 -7.66
CA CYS A 55 -12.04 5.22 -8.76
C CYS A 55 -11.03 4.44 -9.60
N THR A 56 -10.79 4.93 -10.82
CA THR A 56 -9.65 4.44 -11.62
C THR A 56 -8.60 5.53 -11.67
N LEU A 57 -7.36 5.15 -11.38
CA LEU A 57 -6.22 6.06 -11.36
C LEU A 57 -5.31 5.78 -12.53
N ALA A 58 -5.18 6.74 -13.44
CA ALA A 58 -4.30 6.63 -14.60
C ALA A 58 -2.83 6.37 -14.19
N TRP A 59 -2.10 5.59 -14.99
CA TRP A 59 -0.68 5.29 -14.72
C TRP A 59 0.25 6.48 -14.87
N HIS A 60 -0.10 7.41 -15.76
CA HIS A 60 0.65 8.64 -16.02
C HIS A 60 0.21 9.76 -15.07
N LEU A 61 0.67 9.64 -13.83
CA LEU A 61 0.45 10.62 -12.76
C LEU A 61 1.32 11.86 -12.93
N PRO A 62 0.86 13.03 -12.42
CA PRO A 62 1.64 14.26 -12.49
C PRO A 62 2.88 14.14 -11.60
N ALA A 63 3.95 14.86 -11.97
CA ALA A 63 5.16 14.91 -11.15
C ALA A 63 4.92 15.60 -9.79
N ASP A 64 3.96 16.53 -9.73
CA ASP A 64 3.55 17.19 -8.50
C ASP A 64 2.47 16.35 -7.79
N PRO A 65 2.78 15.75 -6.61
CA PRO A 65 1.82 14.95 -5.86
C PRO A 65 0.65 15.75 -5.26
N LEU A 66 0.71 17.09 -5.31
CA LEU A 66 -0.32 18.00 -4.80
C LEU A 66 -1.20 18.60 -5.91
N ASN A 67 -1.05 18.18 -7.17
CA ASN A 67 -1.80 18.74 -8.30
C ASN A 67 -3.28 18.27 -8.35
N ILE A 68 -4.12 18.90 -7.53
CA ILE A 68 -5.56 18.57 -7.40
C ILE A 68 -6.28 18.54 -8.75
N GLN A 69 -6.04 19.52 -9.60
CA GLN A 69 -6.79 19.65 -10.86
C GLN A 69 -6.51 18.49 -11.81
N TYR A 70 -5.25 18.05 -11.88
CA TYR A 70 -4.88 16.89 -12.69
C TYR A 70 -5.49 15.61 -12.11
N TYR A 71 -5.37 15.38 -10.80
CA TYR A 71 -5.99 14.21 -10.16
C TYR A 71 -7.51 14.19 -10.34
N ARG A 72 -8.21 15.33 -10.26
CA ARG A 72 -9.65 15.40 -10.55
C ARG A 72 -10.00 14.96 -11.98
N ARG A 73 -9.18 15.31 -12.97
CA ARG A 73 -9.38 14.85 -14.36
C ARG A 73 -9.17 13.35 -14.49
N CYS A 74 -8.17 12.80 -13.80
CA CYS A 74 -7.92 11.35 -13.82
C CYS A 74 -9.07 10.55 -13.19
N LEU A 75 -9.69 11.06 -12.13
CA LEU A 75 -10.77 10.36 -11.41
C LEU A 75 -12.16 10.57 -12.03
N ALA A 76 -12.35 11.61 -12.85
CA ALA A 76 -13.64 11.92 -13.50
C ALA A 76 -13.99 10.97 -14.66
N ILE A 77 -13.03 10.16 -15.11
CA ILE A 77 -13.27 9.14 -16.13
C ILE A 77 -13.78 7.90 -15.39
N PRO A 78 -15.01 7.42 -15.65
CA PRO A 78 -15.45 6.13 -15.13
C PRO A 78 -14.54 5.06 -15.76
N GLY A 79 -13.54 4.62 -15.01
CA GLY A 79 -12.71 3.53 -15.50
C GLY A 79 -13.47 2.22 -15.46
N GLU A 80 -13.08 1.31 -16.35
CA GLU A 80 -13.68 -0.01 -16.41
C GLU A 80 -13.38 -0.79 -15.13
N ILE A 81 -14.42 -1.41 -14.56
CA ILE A 81 -14.25 -2.32 -13.43
C ILE A 81 -13.58 -3.59 -13.95
N PRO A 82 -12.44 -4.04 -13.39
CA PRO A 82 -11.74 -5.22 -13.86
C PRO A 82 -12.47 -6.49 -13.41
N TYR A 83 -13.50 -6.91 -14.14
CA TYR A 83 -14.26 -8.10 -13.76
C TYR A 83 -13.44 -9.37 -13.95
N PHE A 84 -13.45 -10.25 -12.94
CA PHE A 84 -12.72 -11.51 -12.98
C PHE A 84 -13.26 -12.48 -14.06
N ILE A 85 -12.33 -13.15 -14.76
CA ILE A 85 -12.56 -14.18 -15.77
C ILE A 85 -11.99 -15.50 -15.24
N PRO A 86 -12.84 -16.48 -14.87
CA PRO A 86 -12.40 -17.73 -14.23
C PRO A 86 -11.74 -18.73 -15.20
N SER A 87 -11.76 -18.46 -16.51
CA SER A 87 -11.17 -19.33 -17.54
C SER A 87 -10.17 -18.53 -18.37
N PRO A 88 -8.95 -18.28 -17.85
CA PRO A 88 -7.92 -17.56 -18.59
C PRO A 88 -7.55 -18.34 -19.87
N ARG A 89 -7.08 -17.62 -20.89
CA ARG A 89 -6.65 -18.22 -22.17
C ARG A 89 -5.38 -19.05 -21.97
N THR A 90 -5.54 -20.31 -21.58
CA THR A 90 -4.45 -21.27 -21.39
C THR A 90 -3.91 -21.78 -22.74
N PRO A 91 -2.66 -22.32 -22.79
CA PRO A 91 -1.74 -22.60 -21.68
C PRO A 91 -0.60 -21.58 -21.48
N TYR A 92 -0.51 -20.54 -22.31
CA TYR A 92 0.61 -19.59 -22.30
C TYR A 92 0.16 -18.18 -21.89
N LEU A 93 1.00 -17.50 -21.10
CA LEU A 93 0.84 -16.07 -20.82
C LEU A 93 0.97 -15.25 -22.13
N PRO A 94 0.28 -14.10 -22.28
CA PRO A 94 0.37 -13.23 -23.45
C PRO A 94 1.83 -12.90 -23.81
N PRO A 95 2.22 -12.78 -25.09
CA PRO A 95 3.62 -12.57 -25.48
C PRO A 95 4.22 -11.33 -24.82
N GLU A 96 5.54 -11.36 -24.61
CA GLU A 96 6.28 -10.24 -24.06
C GLU A 96 6.09 -8.96 -24.88
N GLN A 97 5.95 -7.83 -24.19
CA GLN A 97 5.90 -6.51 -24.81
C GLN A 97 7.32 -5.99 -25.04
N SER A 98 7.56 -5.35 -26.19
CA SER A 98 8.87 -4.83 -26.61
C SER A 98 9.40 -3.69 -25.72
N ASP A 99 8.51 -2.89 -25.12
CA ASP A 99 8.84 -1.84 -24.16
C ASP A 99 8.41 -2.23 -22.74
N SER A 100 9.22 -3.06 -22.09
CA SER A 100 8.83 -3.74 -20.85
C SER A 100 9.16 -2.97 -19.57
N PHE A 101 10.21 -2.13 -19.55
CA PHE A 101 10.62 -1.44 -18.33
C PHE A 101 10.32 0.06 -18.38
N VAL A 102 9.38 0.49 -17.55
CA VAL A 102 9.09 1.92 -17.33
C VAL A 102 9.58 2.28 -15.93
N ARG A 103 10.59 3.16 -15.85
CA ARG A 103 10.96 3.79 -14.58
C ARG A 103 10.18 5.07 -14.45
N GLN A 104 9.30 5.14 -13.46
CA GLN A 104 8.58 6.36 -13.14
C GLN A 104 8.74 6.71 -11.66
N PRO A 105 8.69 8.00 -11.31
CA PRO A 105 8.59 8.40 -9.92
C PRO A 105 7.39 7.71 -9.26
N ARG A 106 7.58 7.11 -8.09
CA ARG A 106 6.46 6.60 -7.30
C ARG A 106 5.99 7.72 -6.38
N PHE A 107 5.39 8.75 -6.97
CA PHE A 107 4.72 9.76 -6.17
C PHE A 107 3.38 9.18 -5.70
N THR A 108 3.42 8.38 -4.64
CA THR A 108 2.22 8.03 -3.85
C THR A 108 1.57 9.35 -3.46
N SER A 109 0.30 9.57 -3.76
CA SER A 109 -0.40 10.79 -3.33
C SER A 109 -1.60 10.33 -2.53
N LEU A 110 -1.95 11.08 -1.48
CA LEU A 110 -3.23 10.87 -0.81
C LEU A 110 -4.38 11.54 -1.56
N LEU A 111 -4.12 12.31 -2.62
CA LEU A 111 -5.17 12.98 -3.38
C LEU A 111 -6.22 12.03 -3.98
N PRO A 112 -5.89 10.87 -4.57
CA PRO A 112 -6.90 9.90 -4.99
C PRO A 112 -7.86 9.50 -3.86
N LEU A 113 -7.32 9.24 -2.66
CA LEU A 113 -8.12 8.94 -1.47
C LEU A 113 -9.04 10.12 -1.12
N LEU A 114 -8.47 11.31 -0.96
CA LEU A 114 -9.20 12.49 -0.49
C LEU A 114 -10.27 12.94 -1.49
N LEU A 115 -9.98 12.87 -2.79
CA LEU A 115 -10.92 13.22 -3.85
C LEU A 115 -12.03 12.18 -4.00
N THR A 116 -11.71 10.90 -3.85
CA THR A 116 -12.73 9.84 -3.84
C THR A 116 -13.64 9.97 -2.64
N ALA A 117 -13.08 10.22 -1.44
CA ALA A 117 -13.86 10.46 -0.22
C ALA A 117 -14.76 11.71 -0.36
N GLN A 118 -14.23 12.79 -0.92
CA GLN A 118 -15.03 13.99 -1.26
C GLN A 118 -16.18 13.65 -2.21
N GLY A 119 -15.90 12.90 -3.28
CA GLY A 119 -16.90 12.51 -4.29
C GLY A 119 -18.01 11.61 -3.74
N THR A 120 -17.73 10.85 -2.67
CA THR A 120 -18.71 9.99 -1.98
C THR A 120 -19.35 10.64 -0.74
N GLY A 121 -19.04 11.91 -0.47
CA GLY A 121 -19.59 12.65 0.67
C GLY A 121 -19.03 12.21 2.04
N ILE A 122 -17.88 11.54 2.06
CA ILE A 122 -17.23 11.08 3.28
C ILE A 122 -16.39 12.22 3.88
N ASP A 123 -16.73 12.64 5.10
CA ASP A 123 -15.86 13.52 5.88
C ASP A 123 -14.69 12.72 6.43
N VAL A 124 -13.48 12.97 5.94
CA VAL A 124 -12.28 12.24 6.38
C VAL A 124 -11.88 12.56 7.83
N ARG A 125 -12.35 13.67 8.41
CA ARG A 125 -12.01 14.06 9.80
C ARG A 125 -12.61 13.14 10.86
N GLN A 126 -13.61 12.33 10.49
CA GLN A 126 -14.19 11.34 11.40
C GLN A 126 -13.29 10.11 11.63
N TYR A 127 -12.20 9.98 10.88
CA TYR A 127 -11.31 8.82 10.94
C TYR A 127 -10.05 9.16 11.74
N ASN A 128 -9.55 8.20 12.51
CA ASN A 128 -8.29 8.36 13.24
C ASN A 128 -7.09 8.22 12.32
N ILE A 129 -7.15 7.29 11.35
CA ILE A 129 -6.04 6.99 10.42
C ILE A 129 -6.51 7.09 8.98
N ILE A 130 -5.77 7.82 8.15
CA ILE A 130 -6.01 8.01 6.72
C ILE A 130 -4.75 7.63 5.95
N SER A 131 -4.83 6.63 5.06
CA SER A 131 -3.62 6.04 4.47
C SER A 131 -3.86 5.34 3.13
N GLU A 132 -2.80 5.02 2.40
CA GLU A 132 -2.83 3.89 1.46
C GLU A 132 -2.78 2.57 2.24
N ARG A 133 -3.50 1.54 1.79
CA ARG A 133 -3.50 0.17 2.37
C ARG A 133 -2.08 -0.40 2.45
N ASN A 134 -1.28 -0.16 1.41
CA ASN A 134 0.09 -0.67 1.37
C ASN A 134 0.99 -0.07 2.46
N SER A 135 0.76 1.17 2.91
CA SER A 135 1.52 1.74 4.03
C SER A 135 1.21 1.01 5.34
N LEU A 136 -0.08 0.73 5.61
CA LEU A 136 -0.49 -0.06 6.78
C LEU A 136 0.03 -1.49 6.72
N ARG A 137 -0.03 -2.13 5.55
CA ARG A 137 0.56 -3.44 5.31
C ARG A 137 2.05 -3.46 5.65
N LYS A 138 2.84 -2.49 5.17
CA LYS A 138 4.29 -2.43 5.46
C LYS A 138 4.59 -2.23 6.95
N ILE A 139 3.78 -1.42 7.64
CA ILE A 139 3.87 -1.30 9.10
C ILE A 139 3.62 -2.66 9.75
N ALA A 140 2.48 -3.28 9.46
CA ALA A 140 2.04 -4.51 10.10
C ALA A 140 2.98 -5.70 9.85
N MET A 141 3.45 -5.89 8.61
CA MET A 141 4.41 -6.96 8.31
C MET A 141 5.73 -6.81 9.05
N ASN A 142 6.17 -5.55 9.26
CA ASN A 142 7.37 -5.20 9.99
C ASN A 142 8.63 -6.04 9.59
N ASN A 143 8.76 -6.41 8.32
CA ASN A 143 9.80 -7.34 7.86
C ASN A 143 10.82 -6.73 6.87
N GLU A 144 10.55 -5.56 6.29
CA GLU A 144 11.46 -4.85 5.38
C GLU A 144 11.83 -3.44 5.88
N VAL A 145 12.82 -2.80 5.26
CA VAL A 145 13.11 -1.38 5.53
C VAL A 145 12.10 -0.53 4.76
N TYR A 146 11.45 0.40 5.46
CA TYR A 146 10.49 1.32 4.85
C TYR A 146 10.55 2.70 5.52
N THR A 147 9.97 3.70 4.85
CA THR A 147 9.78 5.05 5.39
C THR A 147 8.40 5.57 5.01
N ILE A 148 7.67 6.08 6.00
CA ILE A 148 6.31 6.57 5.88
C ILE A 148 6.28 7.99 6.41
N GLY A 149 5.80 8.92 5.60
CA GLY A 149 5.44 10.26 6.02
C GLY A 149 4.23 10.25 6.92
N VAL A 150 4.29 11.01 8.01
CA VAL A 150 3.26 11.10 9.02
C VAL A 150 2.96 12.58 9.29
N ILE A 151 1.70 12.97 9.15
CA ILE A 151 1.19 14.31 9.44
C ILE A 151 -0.09 14.16 10.25
N LYS A 152 -0.31 15.04 11.23
CA LYS A 152 -1.55 15.10 12.01
C LYS A 152 -2.33 16.37 11.67
N PHE A 153 -3.64 16.21 11.53
CA PHE A 153 -4.60 17.30 11.36
C PHE A 153 -5.87 16.98 12.16
N GLY A 154 -6.18 17.81 13.14
CA GLY A 154 -7.16 17.51 14.19
C GLY A 154 -6.85 16.17 14.88
N SER A 155 -7.85 15.30 14.95
CA SER A 155 -7.72 13.93 15.51
C SER A 155 -7.21 12.89 14.51
N SER A 156 -6.98 13.28 13.25
CA SER A 156 -6.63 12.35 12.17
C SER A 156 -5.12 12.34 11.89
N ILE A 157 -4.57 11.16 11.66
CA ILE A 157 -3.20 10.95 11.20
C ILE A 157 -3.22 10.50 9.75
N PHE A 158 -2.45 11.20 8.92
CA PHE A 158 -2.27 10.91 7.51
C PHE A 158 -0.94 10.20 7.31
N LEU A 159 -0.98 9.06 6.62
CA LEU A 159 0.17 8.22 6.35
C LEU A 159 0.40 8.10 4.85
N ARG A 160 1.61 8.39 4.40
CA ARG A 160 2.03 8.26 3.00
C ARG A 160 3.35 7.52 2.91
N ARG A 161 3.45 6.49 2.08
CA ARG A 161 4.74 5.83 1.84
C ARG A 161 5.69 6.74 1.06
N TYR A 162 6.94 6.85 1.50
CA TYR A 162 8.00 7.50 0.73
C TYR A 162 8.81 6.50 -0.08
N ASP A 163 8.38 6.28 -1.32
CA ASP A 163 9.17 5.59 -2.33
C ASP A 163 9.68 6.62 -3.36
N THR A 164 10.96 6.60 -3.69
CA THR A 164 11.51 7.57 -4.65
C THR A 164 11.19 7.21 -6.10
N TYR A 165 11.13 5.92 -6.41
CA TYR A 165 10.90 5.43 -7.77
C TYR A 165 10.18 4.08 -7.73
N GLN A 166 9.36 3.83 -8.75
CA GLN A 166 8.93 2.49 -9.10
C GLN A 166 9.50 2.12 -10.48
N THR A 167 9.90 0.86 -10.60
CA THR A 167 10.18 0.24 -11.88
C THR A 167 8.99 -0.66 -12.17
N ILE A 168 8.21 -0.31 -13.18
CA ILE A 168 7.17 -1.18 -13.71
C ILE A 168 7.82 -2.06 -14.76
N ASN A 169 7.68 -3.38 -14.59
CA ASN A 169 7.99 -4.34 -15.63
C ASN A 169 6.66 -4.81 -16.22
N ARG A 170 6.31 -4.38 -17.44
CA ARG A 170 5.11 -4.82 -18.15
C ARG A 170 5.16 -6.30 -18.56
N ASN A 171 6.35 -6.90 -18.54
CA ASN A 171 6.53 -8.35 -18.68
C ASN A 171 6.55 -9.05 -17.32
N ASP A 172 6.20 -8.37 -16.22
CA ASP A 172 6.00 -9.03 -14.94
C ASP A 172 4.91 -10.08 -15.06
N ILE A 173 5.17 -11.25 -14.48
CA ILE A 173 4.31 -12.42 -14.61
C ILE A 173 2.98 -12.21 -13.86
N GLY A 174 3.00 -11.48 -12.74
CA GLY A 174 1.79 -11.11 -12.02
C GLY A 174 0.89 -10.24 -12.90
N TYR A 175 1.49 -9.22 -13.52
CA TYR A 175 0.78 -8.32 -14.43
C TYR A 175 0.17 -9.05 -15.64
N ARG A 176 0.94 -9.92 -16.32
CA ARG A 176 0.44 -10.75 -17.43
C ARG A 176 -0.69 -11.68 -16.98
N PHE A 177 -0.62 -12.22 -15.77
CA PHE A 177 -1.67 -13.07 -15.21
C PHE A 177 -2.95 -12.28 -14.90
N GLU A 178 -2.85 -11.08 -14.34
CA GLU A 178 -3.99 -10.18 -14.12
C GLU A 178 -4.73 -9.87 -15.43
N GLN A 179 -3.98 -9.58 -16.51
CA GLN A 179 -4.56 -9.34 -17.84
C GLN A 179 -5.33 -10.55 -18.41
N MET A 180 -4.90 -11.77 -18.11
CA MET A 180 -5.60 -12.98 -18.57
C MET A 180 -6.89 -13.25 -17.80
N CYS A 181 -6.95 -12.77 -16.56
CA CYS A 181 -7.98 -13.07 -15.58
C CYS A 181 -8.98 -11.93 -15.40
N THR A 182 -8.89 -10.85 -16.18
CA THR A 182 -9.76 -9.67 -16.01
C THR A 182 -10.33 -9.16 -17.34
N THR A 183 -11.49 -8.51 -17.27
CA THR A 183 -12.05 -7.77 -18.41
C THR A 183 -11.41 -6.39 -18.50
N GLY A 184 -11.08 -5.95 -19.72
CA GLY A 184 -10.65 -4.57 -20.00
C GLY A 184 -9.18 -4.45 -20.37
N ASN A 185 -8.80 -3.29 -20.90
CA ASN A 185 -7.40 -2.94 -21.15
C ASN A 185 -6.78 -2.43 -19.84
N TYR A 186 -6.18 -3.33 -19.08
CA TYR A 186 -5.46 -3.04 -17.82
C TYR A 186 -4.29 -2.04 -17.96
N LEU A 187 -4.03 -1.54 -19.18
CA LEU A 187 -2.85 -0.78 -19.57
C LEU A 187 -2.91 0.72 -19.26
N ASP A 188 -4.07 1.25 -18.90
CA ASP A 188 -4.26 2.71 -18.78
C ASP A 188 -4.40 3.21 -17.32
N GLY A 189 -4.65 2.33 -16.35
CA GLY A 189 -4.84 2.73 -14.96
C GLY A 189 -5.04 1.58 -13.96
N ASN A 190 -5.01 1.92 -12.67
CA ASN A 190 -5.28 1.02 -11.56
C ASN A 190 -6.68 1.27 -11.02
N TYR A 191 -7.46 0.20 -10.81
CA TYR A 191 -8.73 0.29 -10.10
C TYR A 191 -8.47 0.33 -8.59
N ILE A 192 -8.93 1.40 -7.93
CA ILE A 192 -8.68 1.68 -6.52
C ILE A 192 -10.00 1.75 -5.78
N GLN A 193 -10.09 1.04 -4.65
CA GLN A 193 -11.20 1.10 -3.74
C GLN A 193 -10.88 1.98 -2.53
N LEU A 194 -11.85 2.78 -2.10
CA LEU A 194 -11.86 3.48 -0.83
C LEU A 194 -12.51 2.57 0.21
N ILE A 195 -11.73 2.17 1.23
CA ILE A 195 -12.07 1.16 2.21
C ILE A 195 -12.12 1.81 3.59
N GLU A 196 -13.23 1.66 4.28
CA GLU A 196 -13.41 1.99 5.69
C GLU A 196 -13.22 0.73 6.54
N GLY A 197 -12.57 0.83 7.70
CA GLY A 197 -12.41 -0.29 8.63
C GLY A 197 -12.00 0.16 10.02
N HIS A 198 -11.87 -0.77 10.97
CA HIS A 198 -11.53 -0.48 12.37
C HIS A 198 -10.36 -1.35 12.85
N ILE A 199 -9.20 -0.76 13.10
CA ILE A 199 -8.07 -1.49 13.66
C ILE A 199 -8.07 -1.25 15.17
N GLY A 200 -8.53 -2.25 15.94
CA GLY A 200 -8.83 -2.06 17.35
C GLY A 200 -9.91 -0.98 17.53
N THR A 201 -9.60 0.05 18.33
CA THR A 201 -10.51 1.20 18.52
C THR A 201 -10.34 2.31 17.48
N LEU A 202 -9.38 2.19 16.56
CA LEU A 202 -9.07 3.25 15.59
C LEU A 202 -9.88 3.07 14.31
N LYS A 203 -10.71 4.08 14.00
CA LYS A 203 -11.42 4.17 12.73
C LYS A 203 -10.44 4.53 11.62
N THR A 204 -10.44 3.76 10.53
CA THR A 204 -9.49 3.90 9.43
C THR A 204 -10.20 4.15 8.11
N LEU A 205 -9.62 5.01 7.28
CA LEU A 205 -9.99 5.20 5.89
C LEU A 205 -8.76 4.97 5.04
N MET A 206 -8.84 4.07 4.07
CA MET A 206 -7.69 3.75 3.23
C MET A 206 -8.05 3.53 1.77
N THR A 207 -7.05 3.66 0.90
CA THR A 207 -7.17 3.25 -0.50
C THR A 207 -6.41 1.97 -0.76
N GLY A 208 -7.01 1.04 -1.53
CA GLY A 208 -6.37 -0.20 -1.95
C GLY A 208 -6.58 -0.42 -3.44
N GLU A 209 -5.48 -0.65 -4.17
CA GLU A 209 -5.54 -1.22 -5.52
C GLU A 209 -6.22 -2.59 -5.45
N THR A 210 -7.12 -2.85 -6.39
CA THR A 210 -7.94 -4.06 -6.47
C THR A 210 -7.74 -4.70 -7.84
N ASP A 211 -7.23 -5.93 -7.82
CA ASP A 211 -6.83 -6.63 -9.04
C ASP A 211 -8.06 -7.00 -9.90
N ALA A 212 -9.10 -7.54 -9.25
CA ALA A 212 -10.33 -7.91 -9.95
C ALA A 212 -11.57 -7.81 -9.07
N VAL A 213 -12.75 -7.82 -9.70
CA VAL A 213 -14.06 -7.83 -9.03
C VAL A 213 -14.90 -8.98 -9.58
N GLU A 214 -15.53 -9.76 -8.70
CA GLU A 214 -16.48 -10.78 -9.11
C GLU A 214 -17.78 -10.15 -9.62
N ARG A 215 -18.11 -10.38 -10.89
CA ARG A 215 -19.23 -9.70 -11.57
C ARG A 215 -20.59 -9.84 -10.87
N ARG A 216 -20.88 -11.01 -10.27
CA ARG A 216 -22.19 -11.29 -9.66
C ARG A 216 -22.34 -10.69 -8.27
N THR A 217 -21.29 -10.75 -7.47
CA THR A 217 -21.33 -10.39 -6.04
C THR A 217 -20.77 -8.99 -5.78
N GLY A 218 -20.02 -8.43 -6.73
CA GLY A 218 -19.26 -7.21 -6.54
C GLY A 218 -18.08 -7.36 -5.57
N GLN A 219 -17.76 -8.59 -5.14
CA GLN A 219 -16.67 -8.84 -4.20
C GLN A 219 -15.31 -8.68 -4.89
N SER A 220 -14.40 -7.98 -4.22
CA SER A 220 -13.02 -7.84 -4.67
C SER A 220 -12.28 -9.18 -4.60
N ILE A 221 -11.41 -9.40 -5.58
CA ILE A 221 -10.54 -10.56 -5.71
C ILE A 221 -9.11 -10.06 -5.83
N GLU A 222 -8.20 -10.70 -5.10
CA GLU A 222 -6.76 -10.50 -5.24
C GLU A 222 -6.19 -11.60 -6.15
N LEU A 223 -5.35 -11.24 -7.12
CA LEU A 223 -4.73 -12.14 -8.07
C LEU A 223 -3.23 -12.25 -7.80
N LYS A 224 -2.69 -13.47 -7.77
CA LYS A 224 -1.27 -13.74 -7.53
C LYS A 224 -0.77 -14.81 -8.49
N CYS A 225 0.49 -14.73 -8.92
CA CYS A 225 1.06 -15.70 -9.87
C CYS A 225 2.48 -16.12 -9.50
N HIS A 226 2.62 -17.31 -8.92
CA HIS A 226 3.88 -17.84 -8.36
C HIS A 226 4.07 -19.31 -8.73
N ARG A 227 5.32 -19.79 -8.79
CA ARG A 227 5.60 -21.23 -8.99
C ARG A 227 5.15 -22.06 -7.78
N LYS A 228 5.61 -21.64 -6.59
CA LYS A 228 5.25 -22.21 -5.30
C LYS A 228 5.39 -21.09 -4.26
N PRO A 229 4.30 -20.62 -3.64
CA PRO A 229 4.40 -19.62 -2.59
C PRO A 229 5.04 -20.24 -1.36
N ASP A 230 5.88 -19.47 -0.67
CA ASP A 230 6.33 -19.82 0.67
C ASP A 230 5.37 -19.30 1.75
N ASN A 231 5.65 -19.60 3.02
CA ASN A 231 4.80 -19.14 4.11
C ASN A 231 4.76 -17.61 4.24
N GLN A 232 5.84 -16.92 3.87
CA GLN A 232 5.91 -15.46 3.95
C GLN A 232 5.06 -14.82 2.86
N ASP A 233 5.03 -15.41 1.65
CA ASP A 233 4.14 -15.02 0.57
C ASP A 233 2.66 -15.15 1.00
N ILE A 234 2.26 -16.29 1.57
CA ILE A 234 0.88 -16.51 2.01
C ILE A 234 0.46 -15.53 3.11
N GLN A 235 1.35 -15.26 4.07
CA GLN A 235 1.12 -14.27 5.13
C GLN A 235 0.96 -12.86 4.56
N ASP A 236 1.76 -12.54 3.56
CA ASP A 236 1.70 -11.26 2.88
C ASP A 236 0.39 -11.07 2.12
N TRP A 237 0.00 -12.07 1.33
CA TRP A 237 -1.24 -12.06 0.56
C TRP A 237 -2.45 -12.01 1.48
N TRP A 238 -2.42 -12.77 2.59
CA TRP A 238 -3.47 -12.70 3.61
C TRP A 238 -3.62 -11.28 4.12
N LEU A 239 -2.55 -10.64 4.60
CA LEU A 239 -2.63 -9.30 5.19
C LEU A 239 -3.09 -8.26 4.15
N GLN A 240 -2.58 -8.38 2.92
CA GLN A 240 -2.96 -7.53 1.81
C GLN A 240 -4.47 -7.63 1.55
N ALA A 241 -4.98 -8.85 1.32
CA ALA A 241 -6.39 -9.12 1.04
C ALA A 241 -7.29 -8.77 2.23
N PHE A 242 -6.91 -9.18 3.44
CA PHE A 242 -7.63 -8.94 4.68
C PHE A 242 -7.88 -7.45 4.93
N LEU A 243 -6.84 -6.60 4.86
CA LEU A 243 -6.98 -5.14 5.04
C LEU A 243 -7.88 -4.47 4.00
N SER A 244 -8.20 -5.16 2.89
CA SER A 244 -9.03 -4.61 1.81
C SER A 244 -10.45 -5.18 1.78
N GLY A 245 -10.76 -6.12 2.67
CA GLY A 245 -12.04 -6.82 2.64
C GLY A 245 -12.20 -7.78 1.47
N VAL A 246 -11.09 -8.16 0.84
CA VAL A 246 -11.08 -9.22 -0.16
C VAL A 246 -11.38 -10.54 0.55
N THR A 247 -12.29 -11.34 -0.02
CA THR A 247 -12.73 -12.60 0.57
C THR A 247 -11.91 -13.79 0.08
N LYS A 248 -11.29 -13.68 -1.10
CA LYS A 248 -10.49 -14.74 -1.71
C LYS A 248 -9.30 -14.23 -2.51
N VAL A 249 -8.23 -15.02 -2.52
CA VAL A 249 -7.07 -14.85 -3.38
C VAL A 249 -7.07 -15.94 -4.45
N ILE A 250 -6.95 -15.58 -5.72
CA ILE A 250 -6.75 -16.54 -6.81
C ILE A 250 -5.27 -16.59 -7.16
N HIS A 251 -4.66 -17.75 -6.98
CA HIS A 251 -3.25 -17.99 -7.27
C HIS A 251 -3.10 -18.84 -8.54
N GLY A 252 -2.48 -18.27 -9.57
CA GLY A 252 -2.00 -19.01 -10.73
C GLY A 252 -0.69 -19.75 -10.42
N CYS A 253 -0.72 -21.09 -10.44
CA CYS A 253 0.48 -21.90 -10.26
C CYS A 253 1.18 -22.12 -11.59
N ARG A 254 2.49 -21.86 -11.60
CA ARG A 254 3.33 -21.99 -12.80
C ARG A 254 4.20 -23.23 -12.75
N ALA A 255 4.54 -23.74 -13.92
CA ALA A 255 5.39 -24.91 -14.02
C ALA A 255 6.83 -24.64 -13.52
N LEU A 256 7.44 -25.67 -12.94
CA LEU A 256 8.82 -25.60 -12.47
C LEU A 256 9.83 -25.59 -13.63
N ASP A 257 9.50 -26.35 -14.68
CA ASP A 257 10.27 -26.57 -15.91
C ASP A 257 10.03 -25.45 -16.95
N ASP A 258 8.83 -24.90 -17.00
CA ASP A 258 8.47 -23.76 -17.85
C ASP A 258 7.82 -22.64 -17.01
N PRO A 259 8.57 -21.60 -16.65
CA PRO A 259 8.08 -20.51 -15.81
C PRO A 259 6.98 -19.66 -16.46
N GLU A 260 6.76 -19.75 -17.77
CA GLU A 260 5.71 -19.01 -18.46
C GLU A 260 4.43 -19.83 -18.65
N ARG A 261 4.50 -21.14 -18.38
CA ARG A 261 3.37 -22.05 -18.45
C ARG A 261 2.56 -22.01 -17.16
N LEU A 262 1.30 -21.59 -17.26
CA LEU A 262 0.31 -21.71 -16.20
C LEU A 262 -0.21 -23.15 -16.16
N ILE A 263 -0.06 -23.83 -15.02
CA ILE A 263 -0.53 -25.21 -14.83
C ILE A 263 -1.98 -25.23 -14.38
N ASN A 264 -2.30 -24.50 -13.32
CA ASN A 264 -3.64 -24.43 -12.74
C ASN A 264 -3.84 -23.11 -11.99
N MET A 265 -5.06 -22.91 -11.51
CA MET A 265 -5.40 -21.84 -10.58
C MET A 265 -5.96 -22.46 -9.30
N VAL A 266 -5.59 -21.89 -8.16
CA VAL A 266 -6.04 -22.30 -6.84
C VAL A 266 -6.71 -21.11 -6.16
N GLU A 267 -7.88 -21.34 -5.59
CA GLU A 267 -8.58 -20.34 -4.78
C GLU A 267 -8.22 -20.55 -3.30
N TYR A 268 -7.83 -19.45 -2.64
CA TYR A 268 -7.57 -19.42 -1.20
C TYR A 268 -8.59 -18.50 -0.52
N PRO A 269 -9.52 -19.04 0.29
CA PRO A 269 -10.38 -18.22 1.15
C PRO A 269 -9.52 -17.45 2.17
N VAL A 270 -9.67 -16.12 2.23
CA VAL A 270 -8.83 -15.26 3.07
C VAL A 270 -8.98 -15.60 4.56
N SER A 271 -10.18 -16.05 4.97
CA SER A 271 -10.44 -16.55 6.33
C SER A 271 -9.55 -17.73 6.72
N GLU A 272 -9.16 -18.57 5.76
CA GLU A 272 -8.37 -19.79 5.96
C GLU A 272 -6.87 -19.59 5.74
N MET A 273 -6.48 -18.47 5.11
CA MET A 273 -5.06 -18.15 4.89
C MET A 273 -4.39 -17.78 6.21
N SER A 274 -3.17 -18.28 6.46
CA SER A 274 -2.37 -18.03 7.67
C SER A 274 -2.98 -18.54 8.98
N HIS A 275 -2.12 -18.84 9.96
CA HIS A 275 -2.54 -19.29 11.29
C HIS A 275 -3.01 -18.13 12.18
N GLU A 276 -3.99 -18.38 13.03
CA GLU A 276 -4.65 -17.35 13.86
C GLU A 276 -3.69 -16.54 14.74
N GLN A 277 -2.69 -17.19 15.33
CA GLN A 277 -1.67 -16.51 16.14
C GLN A 277 -0.91 -15.44 15.34
N TYR A 278 -0.57 -15.73 14.09
CA TYR A 278 0.09 -14.76 13.21
C TYR A 278 -0.82 -13.57 12.93
N LYS A 279 -2.10 -13.85 12.64
CA LYS A 279 -3.09 -12.81 12.31
C LYS A 279 -3.26 -11.82 13.47
N ASN A 280 -3.50 -12.34 14.67
CA ASN A 280 -3.68 -11.52 15.87
C ASN A 280 -2.42 -10.70 16.17
N ARG A 281 -1.25 -11.32 16.22
CA ARG A 281 0.01 -10.62 16.50
C ARG A 281 0.30 -9.49 15.50
N THR A 282 0.02 -9.74 14.21
CA THR A 282 0.27 -8.77 13.14
C THR A 282 -0.64 -7.54 13.27
N LEU A 283 -1.92 -7.74 13.57
CA LEU A 283 -2.88 -6.64 13.75
C LEU A 283 -2.71 -5.92 15.08
N GLU A 284 -2.34 -6.62 16.15
CA GLU A 284 -1.99 -6.01 17.44
C GLU A 284 -0.77 -5.11 17.29
N PHE A 285 0.27 -5.59 16.61
CA PHE A 285 1.45 -4.78 16.31
C PHE A 285 1.06 -3.53 15.52
N LEU A 286 0.27 -3.68 14.45
CA LEU A 286 -0.21 -2.55 13.67
C LEU A 286 -0.98 -1.56 14.56
N TYR A 287 -1.91 -2.03 15.37
CA TYR A 287 -2.70 -1.21 16.29
C TYR A 287 -1.81 -0.43 17.27
N GLN A 288 -0.84 -1.09 17.89
CA GLN A 288 0.09 -0.45 18.83
C GLN A 288 0.94 0.62 18.16
N VAL A 289 1.43 0.39 16.94
CA VAL A 289 2.16 1.41 16.19
C VAL A 289 1.26 2.61 15.87
N LEU A 290 0.00 2.39 15.49
CA LEU A 290 -0.94 3.48 15.20
C LEU A 290 -1.31 4.27 16.47
N GLN A 291 -1.45 3.61 17.62
CA GLN A 291 -1.60 4.28 18.92
C GLN A 291 -0.35 5.08 19.29
N PHE A 292 0.84 4.52 19.10
CA PHE A 292 2.10 5.21 19.31
C PHE A 292 2.19 6.50 18.47
N LEU A 293 1.83 6.45 17.19
CA LEU A 293 1.78 7.65 16.35
C LEU A 293 0.76 8.66 16.89
N SER A 294 -0.41 8.21 17.32
CA SER A 294 -1.48 9.08 17.86
C SER A 294 -1.04 9.88 19.08
N SER A 295 -0.19 9.28 19.92
CA SER A 295 0.32 9.89 21.14
C SER A 295 1.58 10.75 20.95
N ASN A 296 2.34 10.54 19.87
CA ASN A 296 3.66 11.17 19.68
C ASN A 296 3.72 12.22 18.56
N VAL A 297 2.71 12.25 17.67
CA VAL A 297 2.65 13.20 16.55
C VAL A 297 1.87 14.45 16.96
N ILE A 298 2.49 15.60 16.75
CA ILE A 298 1.90 16.93 17.03
C ILE A 298 1.41 17.55 15.73
N GLU A 299 0.24 18.19 15.77
CA GLU A 299 -0.33 18.91 14.64
C GLU A 299 0.57 20.06 14.15
N GLY A 300 0.55 20.32 12.85
CA GLY A 300 1.38 21.35 12.21
C GLY A 300 2.86 20.96 12.01
N ARG A 301 3.25 19.74 12.40
CA ARG A 301 4.61 19.21 12.20
C ARG A 301 4.61 18.03 11.22
N ASN A 302 5.74 17.85 10.55
CA ASN A 302 5.97 16.77 9.59
C ASN A 302 6.89 15.72 10.20
N TYR A 303 6.51 14.45 10.10
CA TYR A 303 7.28 13.34 10.67
C TYR A 303 7.56 12.26 9.62
N LEU A 304 8.58 11.45 9.91
CA LEU A 304 8.88 10.21 9.20
C LEU A 304 8.92 9.06 10.21
N LEU A 305 8.04 8.08 10.01
CA LEU A 305 8.17 6.76 10.63
C LEU A 305 9.08 5.90 9.75
N SER A 306 10.16 5.37 10.32
CA SER A 306 11.12 4.57 9.56
C SER A 306 11.51 3.30 10.30
N ARG A 307 11.45 2.17 9.59
CA ARG A 307 11.99 0.90 10.07
C ARG A 307 13.44 0.77 9.64
N ARG A 308 14.36 0.71 10.60
CA ARG A 308 15.81 0.66 10.31
C ARG A 308 16.50 -0.36 11.22
N ILE A 309 17.70 -0.78 10.83
CA ILE A 309 18.56 -1.61 11.68
C ILE A 309 19.27 -0.68 12.65
N ASP A 310 19.08 -0.92 13.94
CA ASP A 310 19.79 -0.23 15.00
C ASP A 310 21.30 -0.53 14.89
N PRO A 311 22.17 0.48 14.81
CA PRO A 311 23.60 0.26 14.58
C PRO A 311 24.28 -0.44 15.76
N THR A 312 23.73 -0.29 16.97
CA THR A 312 24.30 -0.82 18.22
C THR A 312 23.81 -2.24 18.47
N THR A 313 22.50 -2.47 18.40
CA THR A 313 21.90 -3.77 18.72
C THR A 313 21.80 -4.72 17.52
N ARG A 314 21.97 -4.19 16.29
CA ARG A 314 21.73 -4.90 15.02
C ARG A 314 20.30 -5.43 14.86
N LYS A 315 19.38 -5.03 15.74
CA LYS A 315 17.96 -5.36 15.64
C LYS A 315 17.24 -4.34 14.79
N HIS A 316 16.17 -4.76 14.11
CA HIS A 316 15.27 -3.82 13.47
C HIS A 316 14.46 -3.08 14.54
N ARG A 317 14.30 -1.77 14.36
CA ARG A 317 13.51 -0.89 15.22
C ARG A 317 12.73 0.12 14.40
N LEU A 318 11.65 0.61 14.99
CA LEU A 318 10.82 1.67 14.44
C LEU A 318 11.19 3.00 15.09
N TYR A 319 11.58 3.96 14.25
CA TYR A 319 12.01 5.28 14.68
C TYR A 319 11.03 6.33 14.15
N LEU A 320 10.63 7.26 15.01
CA LEU A 320 9.86 8.43 14.65
C LEU A 320 10.77 9.65 14.63
N TYR A 321 10.90 10.27 13.47
CA TYR A 321 11.72 11.45 13.26
C TYR A 321 10.85 12.66 12.92
N GLU A 322 11.15 13.82 13.49
CA GLU A 322 10.61 15.10 13.07
C GLU A 322 11.47 15.70 11.95
N VAL A 323 10.81 16.16 10.88
CA VAL A 323 11.44 16.90 9.78
C VAL A 323 11.48 18.37 10.18
N THR A 324 12.63 18.85 10.66
CA THR A 324 12.80 20.24 11.13
C THR A 324 13.35 21.18 10.05
N ASN A 325 14.20 20.66 9.15
CA ASN A 325 14.84 21.43 8.08
C ASN A 325 13.84 21.93 7.03
N LYS A 326 13.88 23.21 6.67
CA LYS A 326 12.95 23.83 5.71
C LYS A 326 12.93 23.16 4.34
N ILE A 327 14.10 22.85 3.77
CA ILE A 327 14.21 22.25 2.44
C ILE A 327 13.60 20.84 2.45
N ASP A 328 13.88 20.07 3.49
CA ASP A 328 13.34 18.72 3.63
C ASP A 328 11.83 18.77 3.92
N LYS A 329 11.35 19.76 4.69
CA LYS A 329 9.91 20.01 4.89
C LYS A 329 9.20 20.23 3.56
N GLU A 330 9.71 21.09 2.68
CA GLU A 330 9.08 21.35 1.38
C GLU A 330 9.01 20.08 0.51
N LYS A 331 10.05 19.24 0.52
CA LYS A 331 10.11 18.00 -0.26
C LYS A 331 9.27 16.86 0.31
N LEU A 332 9.15 16.81 1.64
CA LEU A 332 8.46 15.75 2.38
C LEU A 332 7.08 16.18 2.88
N THR A 333 6.61 17.35 2.48
CA THR A 333 5.21 17.73 2.68
C THR A 333 4.40 17.07 1.57
N PHE A 334 3.39 16.30 1.99
CA PHE A 334 2.49 15.60 1.06
C PHE A 334 1.03 15.95 1.27
N LEU A 335 0.78 16.82 2.24
CA LEU A 335 -0.52 17.34 2.60
C LEU A 335 -0.28 18.66 3.31
N THR A 336 -1.01 19.69 2.93
CA THR A 336 -1.00 20.98 3.63
C THR A 336 -2.37 21.22 4.26
N GLU A 337 -2.41 22.03 5.31
CA GLU A 337 -3.67 22.48 5.90
C GLU A 337 -4.55 23.20 4.88
N GLU A 338 -3.96 24.06 4.04
CA GLU A 338 -4.69 24.74 2.95
C GLU A 338 -5.33 23.72 1.99
N LEU A 339 -4.58 22.69 1.60
CA LEU A 339 -5.06 21.63 0.70
C LEU A 339 -6.22 20.85 1.35
N LEU A 340 -6.07 20.46 2.61
CA LEU A 340 -7.13 19.80 3.38
C LEU A 340 -8.37 20.68 3.44
N ASN A 341 -8.23 21.94 3.85
CA ASN A 341 -9.34 22.87 3.93
C ASN A 341 -10.04 23.06 2.58
N ARG A 342 -9.30 23.18 1.48
CA ARG A 342 -9.87 23.27 0.12
C ARG A 342 -10.65 22.01 -0.29
N LEU A 343 -10.24 20.83 0.18
CA LEU A 343 -10.92 19.57 -0.09
C LEU A 343 -12.10 19.32 0.87
N LEU A 344 -12.12 19.96 2.04
CA LEU A 344 -13.14 19.75 3.07
C LEU A 344 -14.25 20.81 3.07
N VAL A 345 -14.04 21.96 2.42
CA VAL A 345 -15.03 23.06 2.37
C VAL A 345 -16.19 22.78 1.40
N THR A 346 -16.05 21.82 0.48
CA THR A 346 -17.05 21.54 -0.58
C THR A 346 -18.12 20.50 -0.24
N THR A 347 -18.23 20.03 1.01
CA THR A 347 -19.29 19.07 1.43
C THR A 347 -20.48 19.73 2.14
N ARG A 348 -20.83 20.97 1.80
CA ARG A 348 -22.05 21.62 2.28
C ARG A 348 -23.19 21.54 1.29
#